data_AF-E1RJD7-F1
#
_entry.id   AF-E1RJD7-F1
#
_cell.length_a   1.000
_cell.length_b   1.000
_cell.length_c   1.000
_cell.angle_alpha   90.00
_cell.angle_beta   90.00
_cell.angle_gamma   90.00
#
_symmetry.space_group_name_H-M   'P 1'
#
loop_
_entity.id
_entity.type
_entity.pdbx_description
1 polymer ?
#
loop_
_entity_poly.entity_id
_entity_poly.type
_entity_poly.pdbx_seq_one_letter_code
_entity_poly.pdbx_strand_id
1 'polypeptide(L)'
;MVAYSDTIDLYSDDGKLLKSDVNLRQISPMINPAAGKIIDLTKRTINVNLGGIETALKTGRLGKHKSRIRGRELDLPIMENKDALVEKIRSMIQIEDDDDTEILEFNNGNLLLVQVPSKRLINAATYDAAITSVASATTYAIVDHFDIGAFDASVVKAACWGAYPQTMDMEASLVTSILSIPQNNEGIGFALRNIPVNHYVMMTNRNSLQGVALASTLELAGHYEMGMAIGPFERNLLLAYGYQGLNANNMVYDLVKANGESGTVGTVVQSLVERALEDRVISPGSKDGFFQFYDTKDPMMWNAYVAAGQLAATIVNCGAGRFAQAASATLLYFNDLIEHETGLPSCDFGRMMGTSVGFSFFSHSIYGGGGPGIFNGNHVVTRHANGVAIPCVVAACSLDAGTQMFSPESTSKVMGETYGKIDVFNKPIDQIAKGVSALS
;
A
#
# COMPACT_ATOMS: atom_id res chain seq x y z
N MET A 1 17.00 0.86 19.13
CA MET A 1 16.38 1.91 18.31
C MET A 1 16.95 3.25 18.78
N VAL A 2 17.43 4.13 17.88
CA VAL A 2 18.18 5.36 18.27
C VAL A 2 17.22 6.46 18.71
N ALA A 3 17.58 7.22 19.76
CA ALA A 3 16.76 8.35 20.21
C ALA A 3 16.97 9.57 19.32
N TYR A 4 15.88 10.14 18.81
CA TYR A 4 15.86 11.37 18.03
C TYR A 4 15.09 12.44 18.80
N SER A 5 15.59 13.67 18.79
CA SER A 5 14.94 14.83 19.41
C SER A 5 13.90 15.50 18.50
N ASP A 6 13.81 15.07 17.24
CA ASP A 6 12.88 15.61 16.26
C ASP A 6 11.43 15.51 16.73
N THR A 7 10.71 16.62 16.61
CA THR A 7 9.27 16.69 16.80
C THR A 7 8.58 17.15 15.52
N ILE A 8 7.35 16.71 15.33
CA ILE A 8 6.49 17.07 14.21
C ILE A 8 5.07 17.31 14.69
N ASP A 9 4.34 18.12 13.94
CA ASP A 9 2.90 18.27 14.06
C ASP A 9 2.21 17.38 13.01
N LEU A 10 1.18 16.63 13.43
CA LEU A 10 0.38 15.78 12.56
C LEU A 10 -0.91 16.50 12.17
N TYR A 11 -1.21 16.50 10.88
CA TYR A 11 -2.39 17.12 10.29
C TYR A 11 -3.27 16.07 9.61
N SER A 12 -4.57 16.34 9.51
CA SER A 12 -5.53 15.55 8.75
C SER A 12 -5.35 15.76 7.24
N ASP A 13 -6.11 14.98 6.45
CA ASP A 13 -6.18 15.10 5.00
C ASP A 13 -6.87 16.37 4.49
N ASP A 14 -7.52 17.14 5.37
CA ASP A 14 -8.09 18.47 5.10
C ASP A 14 -7.29 19.62 5.76
N GLY A 15 -6.08 19.35 6.24
CA GLY A 15 -5.14 20.35 6.76
C GLY A 15 -5.47 20.87 8.16
N LYS A 16 -6.21 20.11 8.98
CA LYS A 16 -6.46 20.44 10.40
C LYS A 16 -5.43 19.77 11.29
N LEU A 17 -4.92 20.51 12.27
CA LEU A 17 -4.01 19.97 13.27
C LEU A 17 -4.71 18.87 14.09
N LEU A 18 -4.13 17.67 14.09
CA LEU A 18 -4.59 16.52 14.88
C LEU A 18 -3.81 16.40 16.19
N LYS A 19 -2.48 16.57 16.12
CA LYS A 19 -1.58 16.45 17.27
C LYS A 19 -0.35 17.32 17.05
N SER A 20 0.07 18.04 18.08
CA SER A 20 1.29 18.84 18.06
C SER A 20 2.41 18.20 18.87
N ASP A 21 3.66 18.60 18.61
CA ASP A 21 4.85 18.19 19.37
C ASP A 21 5.02 16.66 19.47
N VAL A 22 4.65 15.93 18.42
CA VAL A 22 4.81 14.48 18.36
C VAL A 22 6.27 14.15 18.17
N ASN A 23 6.86 13.36 19.07
CA ASN A 23 8.21 12.86 18.87
C ASN A 23 8.22 11.95 17.63
N LEU A 24 9.17 12.16 16.73
CA LEU A 24 9.27 11.45 15.45
C LEU A 24 9.20 9.92 15.61
N ARG A 25 9.68 9.37 16.73
CA ARG A 25 9.64 7.92 16.96
C ARG A 25 8.23 7.39 17.14
N GLN A 26 7.31 8.19 17.66
CA GLN A 26 5.93 7.78 17.96
C GLN A 26 5.10 7.48 16.71
N ILE A 27 5.55 7.91 15.52
CA ILE A 27 4.94 7.50 14.25
C ILE A 27 5.56 6.21 13.68
N SER A 28 6.69 5.72 14.22
CA SER A 28 7.36 4.53 13.70
C SER A 28 6.40 3.33 13.66
N PRO A 29 6.31 2.61 12.52
CA PRO A 29 5.49 1.39 12.43
C PRO A 29 5.88 0.30 13.45
N MET A 30 7.08 0.40 14.02
CA MET A 30 7.57 -0.54 15.03
C MET A 30 6.97 -0.32 16.42
N ILE A 31 6.41 0.86 16.72
CA ILE A 31 5.84 1.17 18.04
C ILE A 31 4.44 1.79 17.99
N ASN A 32 4.06 2.43 16.88
CA ASN A 32 2.74 3.03 16.76
C ASN A 32 1.67 1.92 16.66
N PRO A 33 0.71 1.84 17.60
CA PRO A 33 -0.23 0.72 17.65
C PRO A 33 -1.17 0.66 16.44
N ALA A 34 -1.51 1.80 15.84
CA ALA A 34 -2.34 1.82 14.64
C ALA A 34 -1.55 1.33 13.42
N ALA A 35 -0.29 1.74 13.27
CA ALA A 35 0.58 1.20 12.22
C ALA A 35 0.85 -0.30 12.42
N GLY A 36 1.06 -0.74 13.66
CA GLY A 36 1.16 -2.16 14.01
C GLY A 36 -0.10 -2.94 13.62
N LYS A 37 -1.29 -2.38 13.87
CA LYS A 37 -2.57 -2.98 13.45
C LYS A 37 -2.73 -3.02 11.93
N ILE A 38 -2.27 -2.02 11.19
CA ILE A 38 -2.24 -2.03 9.71
C ILE A 38 -1.38 -3.20 9.22
N ILE A 39 -0.16 -3.37 9.75
CA ILE A 39 0.76 -4.45 9.36
C ILE A 39 0.14 -5.82 9.69
N ASP A 40 -0.34 -5.99 10.92
CA ASP A 40 -0.95 -7.22 11.40
C ASP A 40 -2.13 -7.66 10.52
N LEU A 41 -3.09 -6.76 10.31
CA LEU A 41 -4.25 -7.04 9.47
C LEU A 41 -3.87 -7.28 8.01
N THR A 42 -2.86 -6.59 7.48
CA THR A 42 -2.37 -6.85 6.12
C THR A 42 -1.88 -8.30 5.96
N LYS A 43 -1.26 -8.86 7.00
CA LYS A 43 -0.73 -10.23 6.99
C LYS A 43 -1.80 -11.30 7.22
N ARG A 44 -2.76 -11.06 8.13
CA ARG A 44 -3.69 -12.10 8.61
C ARG A 44 -5.10 -12.05 8.04
N THR A 45 -5.40 -11.05 7.23
CA THR A 45 -6.73 -10.87 6.67
C THR A 45 -6.82 -11.45 5.25
N ILE A 46 -7.82 -12.29 5.00
CA ILE A 46 -8.01 -13.01 3.73
C ILE A 46 -9.43 -12.79 3.21
N ASN A 47 -9.55 -12.48 1.91
CA ASN A 47 -10.83 -12.39 1.23
C ASN A 47 -11.32 -13.77 0.79
N VAL A 48 -12.60 -14.07 1.02
CA VAL A 48 -13.30 -15.24 0.47
C VAL A 48 -14.49 -14.78 -0.36
N ASN A 49 -14.55 -15.15 -1.64
CA ASN A 49 -15.68 -14.83 -2.51
C ASN A 49 -16.63 -16.03 -2.62
N LEU A 50 -17.53 -16.20 -1.63
CA LEU A 50 -18.49 -17.31 -1.59
C LEU A 50 -19.40 -17.33 -2.82
N GLY A 51 -19.94 -16.18 -3.24
CA GLY A 51 -20.80 -16.11 -4.43
C GLY A 51 -20.04 -16.43 -5.72
N GLY A 52 -18.76 -16.07 -5.78
CA GLY A 52 -17.85 -16.46 -6.84
C GLY A 52 -17.57 -17.97 -6.85
N ILE A 53 -17.41 -18.58 -5.67
CA ILE A 53 -17.18 -20.03 -5.53
C ILE A 53 -18.40 -20.79 -6.03
N GLU A 54 -19.60 -20.39 -5.61
CA GLU A 54 -20.85 -20.96 -6.11
C GLU A 54 -20.94 -20.90 -7.63
N THR A 55 -20.68 -19.72 -8.21
CA THR A 55 -20.72 -19.52 -9.67
C THR A 55 -19.67 -20.36 -10.40
N ALA A 56 -18.45 -20.44 -9.87
CA ALA A 56 -17.36 -21.20 -10.47
C ALA A 56 -17.65 -22.70 -10.48
N LEU A 57 -18.18 -23.23 -9.38
CA LEU A 57 -18.59 -24.63 -9.24
C LEU A 57 -19.75 -24.97 -10.18
N LYS A 58 -20.79 -24.13 -10.19
CA LYS A 58 -21.96 -24.32 -11.06
C LYS A 58 -21.60 -24.33 -12.55
N THR A 59 -20.58 -23.57 -12.94
CA THR A 59 -20.17 -23.44 -14.35
C THR A 59 -18.98 -24.33 -14.76
N GLY A 60 -18.32 -24.96 -13.79
CA GLY A 60 -17.07 -25.71 -13.99
C GLY A 60 -15.90 -24.82 -14.44
N ARG A 61 -15.98 -23.49 -14.23
CA ARG A 61 -14.92 -22.53 -14.59
C ARG A 61 -13.89 -22.45 -13.46
N LEU A 62 -12.85 -23.27 -13.56
CA LEU A 62 -11.90 -23.55 -12.50
C LEU A 62 -10.46 -23.42 -13.01
N GLY A 63 -9.56 -23.00 -12.12
CA GLY A 63 -8.14 -22.89 -12.41
C GLY A 63 -7.78 -21.80 -13.45
N LYS A 64 -6.58 -21.92 -14.00
CA LYS A 64 -5.92 -20.91 -14.83
C LYS A 64 -6.80 -20.41 -15.99
N HIS A 65 -6.77 -19.10 -16.23
CA HIS A 65 -7.55 -18.40 -17.28
C HIS A 65 -9.07 -18.67 -17.23
N LYS A 66 -9.63 -19.04 -16.07
CA LYS A 66 -11.05 -19.44 -15.93
C LYS A 66 -11.42 -20.57 -16.90
N SER A 67 -10.48 -21.50 -17.11
CA SER A 67 -10.68 -22.69 -17.95
C SER A 67 -11.94 -23.44 -17.50
N ARG A 68 -12.68 -24.01 -18.46
CA ARG A 68 -13.89 -24.78 -18.14
C ARG A 68 -13.61 -26.27 -18.22
N ILE A 69 -13.80 -26.97 -17.11
CA ILE A 69 -13.74 -28.44 -17.05
C ILE A 69 -15.16 -28.96 -17.21
N ARG A 70 -15.51 -29.42 -18.42
CA ARG A 70 -16.86 -29.93 -18.71
C ARG A 70 -17.09 -31.26 -17.99
N GLY A 71 -18.30 -31.43 -17.43
CA GLY A 71 -18.68 -32.64 -16.67
C GLY A 71 -18.20 -32.63 -15.22
N ARG A 72 -17.72 -31.49 -14.73
CA ARG A 72 -17.29 -31.27 -13.33
C ARG A 72 -18.07 -30.12 -12.67
N GLU A 73 -19.21 -29.75 -13.24
CA GLU A 73 -20.12 -28.77 -12.66
C GLU A 73 -20.75 -29.31 -11.36
N LEU A 74 -20.79 -28.48 -10.32
CA LEU A 74 -21.47 -28.76 -9.04
C LEU A 74 -22.43 -27.61 -8.75
N ASP A 75 -23.74 -27.87 -8.76
CA ASP A 75 -24.76 -26.88 -8.42
C ASP A 75 -25.07 -26.98 -6.93
N LEU A 76 -24.42 -26.13 -6.13
CA LEU A 76 -24.51 -26.13 -4.68
C LEU A 76 -25.11 -24.81 -4.21
N PRO A 77 -26.14 -24.80 -3.34
CA PRO A 77 -26.75 -23.58 -2.84
C PRO A 77 -25.89 -22.95 -1.72
N ILE A 78 -24.66 -22.55 -2.03
CA ILE A 78 -23.67 -22.01 -1.07
C ILE A 78 -24.20 -20.75 -0.40
N MET A 79 -24.70 -19.79 -1.17
CA MET A 79 -25.20 -18.53 -0.65
C MET A 79 -26.48 -18.69 0.19
N GLU A 80 -27.31 -19.70 -0.11
CA GLU A 80 -28.48 -20.04 0.72
C GLU A 80 -28.08 -20.64 2.08
N ASN A 81 -26.86 -21.20 2.18
CA ASN A 81 -26.31 -21.83 3.38
C ASN A 81 -25.16 -21.02 4.01
N LYS A 82 -25.03 -19.73 3.63
CA LYS A 82 -23.85 -18.91 3.97
C LYS A 82 -23.56 -18.87 5.47
N ASP A 83 -24.58 -18.73 6.31
CA ASP A 83 -24.40 -18.53 7.76
C ASP A 83 -23.79 -19.79 8.41
N ALA A 84 -24.27 -20.98 8.01
CA ALA A 84 -23.72 -22.26 8.48
C ALA A 84 -22.28 -22.47 7.99
N LEU A 85 -21.98 -22.08 6.75
CA LEU A 85 -20.63 -22.15 6.21
C LEU A 85 -19.68 -21.18 6.90
N VAL A 86 -20.10 -19.94 7.15
CA VAL A 86 -19.32 -18.93 7.88
C VAL A 86 -18.97 -19.43 9.28
N GLU A 87 -19.93 -20.01 10.00
CA GLU A 87 -19.70 -20.55 11.34
C GLU A 87 -18.74 -21.76 11.31
N LYS A 88 -18.90 -22.66 10.33
CA LYS A 88 -18.00 -23.79 10.15
C LYS A 88 -16.58 -23.34 9.78
N ILE A 89 -16.44 -22.32 8.94
CA ILE A 89 -15.14 -21.71 8.60
C ILE A 89 -14.50 -21.10 9.86
N ARG A 90 -15.25 -20.32 10.63
CA ARG A 90 -14.78 -19.69 11.88
C ARG A 90 -14.25 -20.73 12.87
N SER A 91 -15.05 -21.77 13.15
CA SER A 91 -14.68 -22.81 14.14
C SER A 91 -13.42 -23.60 13.78
N MET A 92 -13.10 -23.74 12.49
CA MET A 92 -11.84 -24.37 12.05
C MET A 92 -10.63 -23.42 12.09
N ILE A 93 -10.86 -22.12 11.95
CA ILE A 93 -9.80 -21.10 11.88
C ILE A 93 -9.40 -20.66 13.28
N GLN A 94 -10.36 -20.48 14.19
CA GLN A 94 -10.06 -20.14 15.59
C GLN A 94 -9.19 -21.21 16.25
N ILE A 95 -8.37 -20.80 17.21
CA ILE A 95 -7.53 -21.69 18.01
C ILE A 95 -8.13 -21.88 19.40
N GLU A 96 -8.58 -20.78 20.01
CA GLU A 96 -9.17 -20.74 21.35
C GLU A 96 -10.54 -20.08 21.27
N ASP A 97 -11.43 -20.45 22.19
CA ASP A 97 -12.68 -19.72 22.39
C ASP A 97 -12.33 -18.26 22.72
N ASP A 98 -13.03 -17.32 22.08
CA ASP A 98 -12.84 -15.87 22.25
C ASP A 98 -11.44 -15.33 21.85
N ASP A 99 -10.72 -15.99 20.92
CA ASP A 99 -9.52 -15.41 20.31
C ASP A 99 -9.81 -14.26 19.32
N ASP A 100 -8.78 -13.70 18.68
CA ASP A 100 -8.90 -12.56 17.77
C ASP A 100 -9.32 -12.93 16.33
N THR A 101 -10.00 -14.08 16.16
CA THR A 101 -10.63 -14.50 14.90
C THR A 101 -11.88 -13.68 14.63
N GLU A 102 -11.94 -13.05 13.46
CA GLU A 102 -13.12 -12.30 13.02
C GLU A 102 -13.45 -12.63 11.56
N ILE A 103 -14.74 -12.82 11.26
CA ILE A 103 -15.25 -12.90 9.89
C ILE A 103 -16.21 -11.73 9.70
N LEU A 104 -15.83 -10.82 8.80
CA LEU A 104 -16.67 -9.70 8.38
C LEU A 104 -17.36 -10.05 7.07
N GLU A 105 -18.67 -9.84 7.02
CA GLU A 105 -19.50 -10.08 5.83
C GLU A 105 -19.74 -8.79 5.04
N PHE A 106 -19.58 -8.87 3.71
CA PHE A 106 -19.83 -7.78 2.78
C PHE A 106 -20.70 -8.26 1.63
N ASN A 107 -21.39 -7.32 0.96
CA ASN A 107 -22.27 -7.60 -0.18
C ASN A 107 -23.28 -8.73 0.12
N ASN A 108 -23.97 -8.65 1.27
CA ASN A 108 -24.92 -9.67 1.76
C ASN A 108 -24.28 -11.06 1.99
N GLY A 109 -23.00 -11.09 2.40
CA GLY A 109 -22.24 -12.32 2.67
C GLY A 109 -21.61 -12.96 1.43
N ASN A 110 -21.76 -12.35 0.24
CA ASN A 110 -21.08 -12.81 -0.98
C ASN A 110 -19.55 -12.76 -0.83
N LEU A 111 -19.07 -11.75 -0.11
CA LEU A 111 -17.66 -11.54 0.18
C LEU A 111 -17.47 -11.62 1.68
N LEU A 112 -16.48 -12.39 2.11
CA LEU A 112 -16.03 -12.44 3.49
C LEU A 112 -14.63 -11.88 3.58
N LEU A 113 -14.35 -11.21 4.69
CA LEU A 113 -13.00 -10.86 5.11
C LEU A 113 -12.73 -11.62 6.41
N VAL A 114 -11.86 -12.61 6.31
CA VAL A 114 -11.51 -13.50 7.41
C VAL A 114 -10.19 -13.02 8.01
N GLN A 115 -10.29 -12.46 9.21
CA GLN A 115 -9.13 -12.13 10.04
C GLN A 115 -8.74 -13.38 10.82
N VAL A 116 -7.66 -14.03 10.37
CA VAL A 116 -7.08 -15.21 11.00
C VAL A 116 -6.48 -14.82 12.36
N PRO A 117 -6.58 -15.64 13.43
CA PRO A 117 -6.10 -15.24 14.74
C PRO A 117 -4.59 -15.05 14.74
N SER A 118 -4.11 -14.01 15.40
CA SER A 118 -2.69 -13.61 15.42
C SER A 118 -1.77 -14.75 15.85
N LYS A 119 -2.25 -15.63 16.75
CA LYS A 119 -1.54 -16.82 17.24
C LYS A 119 -1.11 -17.77 16.13
N ARG A 120 -1.84 -17.87 15.00
CA ARG A 120 -1.40 -18.65 13.83
C ARG A 120 -0.15 -18.05 13.18
N LEU A 121 -0.08 -16.72 13.08
CA LEU A 121 1.05 -16.03 12.47
C LEU A 121 2.26 -15.99 13.42
N ILE A 122 2.05 -15.84 14.72
CA ILE A 122 3.12 -15.88 15.73
C ILE A 122 3.89 -17.20 15.67
N ASN A 123 3.18 -18.31 15.40
CA ASN A 123 3.77 -19.66 15.33
C ASN A 123 4.08 -20.10 13.88
N ALA A 124 3.96 -19.20 12.91
CA ALA A 124 4.28 -19.48 11.51
C ALA A 124 5.60 -18.81 11.10
N ALA A 125 6.27 -19.40 10.12
CA ALA A 125 7.45 -18.79 9.53
C ALA A 125 7.10 -17.54 8.70
N THR A 126 5.93 -17.52 8.05
CA THR A 126 5.47 -16.46 7.13
C THR A 126 3.96 -16.25 7.23
N TYR A 127 3.47 -15.21 6.55
CA TYR A 127 2.04 -14.84 6.51
C TYR A 127 1.16 -15.82 5.70
N ASP A 128 1.74 -16.76 4.93
CA ASP A 128 0.97 -17.73 4.13
C ASP A 128 0.11 -18.67 4.97
N ALA A 129 0.43 -18.82 6.26
CA ALA A 129 -0.41 -19.54 7.21
C ALA A 129 -1.84 -18.97 7.25
N ALA A 130 -2.02 -17.67 6.97
CA ALA A 130 -3.33 -17.05 6.89
C ALA A 130 -4.12 -17.56 5.68
N ILE A 131 -3.60 -17.38 4.46
CA ILE A 131 -4.34 -17.77 3.25
C ILE A 131 -4.57 -19.28 3.16
N THR A 132 -3.58 -20.08 3.55
CA THR A 132 -3.68 -21.55 3.50
C THR A 132 -4.66 -22.12 4.51
N SER A 133 -4.75 -21.54 5.71
CA SER A 133 -5.75 -21.96 6.71
C SER A 133 -7.16 -21.59 6.26
N VAL A 134 -7.38 -20.38 5.77
CA VAL A 134 -8.68 -19.92 5.28
C VAL A 134 -9.13 -20.71 4.06
N ALA A 135 -8.23 -20.96 3.10
CA ALA A 135 -8.56 -21.73 1.91
C ALA A 135 -8.87 -23.20 2.24
N SER A 136 -8.15 -23.80 3.21
CA SER A 136 -8.45 -25.15 3.71
C SER A 136 -9.82 -25.20 4.39
N ALA A 137 -10.06 -24.29 5.33
CA ALA A 137 -11.30 -24.21 6.08
C ALA A 137 -12.51 -23.98 5.16
N THR A 138 -12.40 -23.05 4.19
CA THR A 138 -13.45 -22.80 3.21
C THR A 138 -13.74 -24.03 2.34
N THR A 139 -12.68 -24.71 1.87
CA THR A 139 -12.83 -25.94 1.07
C THR A 139 -13.54 -27.03 1.87
N TYR A 140 -13.06 -27.30 3.09
CA TYR A 140 -13.62 -28.36 3.93
C TYR A 140 -15.05 -28.03 4.39
N ALA A 141 -15.34 -26.77 4.74
CA ALA A 141 -16.68 -26.36 5.17
C ALA A 141 -17.72 -26.66 4.09
N ILE A 142 -17.42 -26.36 2.82
CA ILE A 142 -18.32 -26.65 1.70
C ILE A 142 -18.44 -28.16 1.47
N VAL A 143 -17.31 -28.89 1.45
CA VAL A 143 -17.30 -30.35 1.25
C VAL A 143 -18.13 -31.07 2.31
N ASP A 144 -17.93 -30.72 3.58
CA ASP A 144 -18.58 -31.35 4.72
C ASP A 144 -20.06 -30.93 4.85
N HIS A 145 -20.41 -29.67 4.58
CA HIS A 145 -21.80 -29.19 4.66
C HIS A 145 -22.71 -29.81 3.59
N PHE A 146 -22.18 -30.09 2.39
CA PHE A 146 -22.94 -30.65 1.28
C PHE A 146 -22.66 -32.14 1.02
N ASP A 147 -21.95 -32.83 1.92
CA ASP A 147 -21.60 -34.25 1.81
C ASP A 147 -20.97 -34.61 0.44
N ILE A 148 -20.01 -33.80 -0.01
CA ILE A 148 -19.39 -33.96 -1.33
C ILE A 148 -18.42 -35.14 -1.29
N GLY A 149 -18.71 -36.15 -2.10
CA GLY A 149 -17.89 -37.35 -2.20
C GLY A 149 -16.45 -37.10 -2.67
N ALA A 150 -15.56 -38.05 -2.35
CA ALA A 150 -14.12 -37.95 -2.61
C ALA A 150 -13.74 -37.68 -4.08
N PHE A 151 -14.58 -38.08 -5.04
CA PHE A 151 -14.32 -37.86 -6.47
C PHE A 151 -14.54 -36.41 -6.92
N ASP A 152 -15.37 -35.64 -6.19
CA ASP A 152 -15.78 -34.28 -6.56
C ASP A 152 -15.25 -33.21 -5.59
N ALA A 153 -14.78 -33.58 -4.41
CA ALA A 153 -14.16 -32.65 -3.46
C ALA A 153 -12.99 -31.85 -4.07
N SER A 154 -12.26 -32.45 -5.02
CA SER A 154 -11.18 -31.78 -5.77
C SER A 154 -11.66 -30.57 -6.60
N VAL A 155 -12.93 -30.54 -7.01
CA VAL A 155 -13.55 -29.44 -7.74
C VAL A 155 -13.73 -28.22 -6.83
N VAL A 156 -14.18 -28.44 -5.59
CA VAL A 156 -14.26 -27.39 -4.54
C VAL A 156 -12.88 -26.82 -4.24
N LYS A 157 -11.88 -27.70 -4.08
CA LYS A 157 -10.48 -27.30 -3.90
C LYS A 157 -10.00 -26.40 -5.04
N ALA A 158 -10.34 -26.71 -6.29
CA ALA A 158 -9.96 -25.90 -7.44
C ALA A 158 -10.62 -24.51 -7.46
N ALA A 159 -11.83 -24.35 -6.91
CA ALA A 159 -12.47 -23.05 -6.76
C ALA A 159 -11.82 -22.21 -5.63
N CYS A 160 -11.56 -22.84 -4.49
CA CYS A 160 -11.02 -22.17 -3.31
C CYS A 160 -9.51 -21.87 -3.38
N TRP A 161 -8.76 -22.58 -4.21
CA TRP A 161 -7.29 -22.42 -4.30
C TRP A 161 -6.77 -22.15 -5.70
N GLY A 162 -7.64 -22.16 -6.71
CA GLY A 162 -7.23 -22.01 -8.09
C GLY A 162 -6.40 -23.20 -8.57
N ALA A 163 -5.36 -22.92 -9.36
CA ALA A 163 -4.50 -23.93 -9.98
C ALA A 163 -3.38 -24.48 -9.06
N TYR A 164 -3.24 -23.97 -7.83
CA TYR A 164 -2.21 -24.45 -6.90
C TYR A 164 -2.43 -25.93 -6.51
N PRO A 165 -1.38 -26.79 -6.54
CA PRO A 165 0.06 -26.47 -6.63
C PRO A 165 0.69 -26.60 -8.02
N GLN A 166 -0.10 -26.75 -9.09
CA GLN A 166 0.47 -26.75 -10.45
C GLN A 166 1.09 -25.39 -10.79
N THR A 167 0.48 -24.31 -10.32
CA THR A 167 1.07 -22.97 -10.27
C THR A 167 1.74 -22.76 -8.91
N MET A 168 2.80 -21.93 -8.87
CA MET A 168 3.45 -21.59 -7.61
C MET A 168 2.52 -20.77 -6.71
N ASP A 169 1.73 -19.89 -7.31
CA ASP A 169 0.71 -19.07 -6.67
C ASP A 169 -0.68 -19.70 -6.77
N MET A 170 -1.64 -19.09 -6.07
CA MET A 170 -3.05 -19.49 -6.07
C MET A 170 -3.78 -18.86 -7.27
N GLU A 171 -3.24 -19.03 -8.48
CA GLU A 171 -3.78 -18.43 -9.71
C GLU A 171 -5.25 -18.82 -9.92
N ALA A 172 -6.12 -17.82 -10.13
CA ALA A 172 -7.57 -17.94 -10.27
C ALA A 172 -8.33 -18.43 -9.01
N SER A 173 -7.69 -18.38 -7.84
CA SER A 173 -8.35 -18.64 -6.56
C SER A 173 -9.42 -17.59 -6.24
N LEU A 174 -10.50 -18.05 -5.59
CA LEU A 174 -11.54 -17.19 -5.02
C LEU A 174 -11.36 -16.96 -3.51
N VAL A 175 -10.30 -17.53 -2.94
CA VAL A 175 -9.74 -17.13 -1.64
C VAL A 175 -8.43 -16.38 -1.92
N THR A 176 -8.37 -15.10 -1.59
CA THR A 176 -7.29 -14.19 -2.02
C THR A 176 -6.76 -13.35 -0.86
N SER A 177 -5.50 -12.94 -0.95
CA SER A 177 -4.83 -12.07 0.03
C SER A 177 -4.40 -10.76 -0.64
N ILE A 178 -4.23 -9.70 0.16
CA ILE A 178 -3.54 -8.48 -0.28
C ILE A 178 -2.07 -8.78 -0.60
N LEU A 179 -1.43 -9.64 0.19
CA LEU A 179 -0.04 -10.03 -0.01
C LEU A 179 0.06 -11.14 -1.04
N SER A 180 0.99 -11.00 -1.99
CA SER A 180 1.38 -12.10 -2.87
C SER A 180 2.16 -13.16 -2.09
N ILE A 181 2.40 -14.32 -2.71
CA ILE A 181 3.21 -15.38 -2.11
C ILE A 181 4.68 -14.94 -1.93
N PRO A 182 5.41 -15.45 -0.92
CA PRO A 182 6.80 -15.06 -0.68
C PRO A 182 7.75 -15.35 -1.83
N GLN A 183 7.46 -16.34 -2.68
CA GLN A 183 8.28 -16.68 -3.85
C GLN A 183 8.30 -15.55 -4.89
N ASN A 184 7.29 -14.66 -4.87
CA ASN A 184 7.23 -13.48 -5.73
C ASN A 184 7.93 -12.26 -5.10
N ASN A 185 8.52 -12.40 -3.92
CA ASN A 185 9.32 -11.35 -3.32
C ASN A 185 10.63 -11.21 -4.09
N GLU A 186 10.88 -10.01 -4.56
CA GLU A 186 12.08 -9.61 -5.31
C GLU A 186 13.34 -9.54 -4.43
N GLY A 187 13.17 -9.62 -3.11
CA GLY A 187 14.25 -9.77 -2.14
C GLY A 187 13.71 -10.15 -0.76
N ILE A 188 14.61 -10.39 0.18
CA ILE A 188 14.25 -10.69 1.57
C ILE A 188 13.63 -9.43 2.20
N GLY A 189 12.48 -9.57 2.87
CA GLY A 189 11.76 -8.47 3.52
C GLY A 189 10.83 -7.65 2.61
N PHE A 190 10.60 -8.06 1.36
CA PHE A 190 9.82 -7.29 0.39
C PHE A 190 8.30 -7.49 0.44
N ALA A 191 7.78 -8.35 1.31
CA ALA A 191 6.36 -8.75 1.28
C ALA A 191 5.39 -7.57 1.37
N LEU A 192 5.61 -6.65 2.32
CA LEU A 192 4.77 -5.46 2.52
C LEU A 192 4.89 -4.43 1.39
N ARG A 193 5.89 -4.59 0.50
CA ARG A 193 6.07 -3.78 -0.70
C ARG A 193 5.40 -4.39 -1.93
N ASN A 194 4.97 -5.64 -1.86
CA ASN A 194 4.33 -6.36 -2.97
C ASN A 194 2.80 -6.17 -2.98
N ILE A 195 2.38 -4.91 -2.90
CA ILE A 195 0.97 -4.49 -2.89
C ILE A 195 0.78 -3.49 -4.03
N PRO A 196 -0.02 -3.84 -5.06
CA PRO A 196 -0.32 -2.94 -6.18
C PRO A 196 -0.84 -1.57 -5.73
N VAL A 197 -0.39 -0.50 -6.39
CA VAL A 197 -0.88 0.89 -6.19
C VAL A 197 -2.41 0.95 -6.15
N ASN A 198 -3.07 0.28 -7.09
CA ASN A 198 -4.53 0.26 -7.17
C ASN A 198 -5.22 -0.31 -5.92
N HIS A 199 -4.57 -1.18 -5.13
CA HIS A 199 -5.14 -1.67 -3.87
C HIS A 199 -5.23 -0.55 -2.84
N TYR A 200 -4.16 0.24 -2.66
CA TYR A 200 -4.16 1.40 -1.78
C TYR A 200 -5.25 2.42 -2.15
N VAL A 201 -5.37 2.70 -3.46
CA VAL A 201 -6.38 3.63 -3.98
C VAL A 201 -7.80 3.17 -3.62
N MET A 202 -8.10 1.88 -3.80
CA MET A 202 -9.44 1.35 -3.48
C MET A 202 -9.70 1.25 -1.97
N MET A 203 -8.70 0.83 -1.17
CA MET A 203 -8.83 0.77 0.30
C MET A 203 -9.12 2.15 0.91
N THR A 204 -8.59 3.21 0.32
CA THR A 204 -8.74 4.59 0.80
C THR A 204 -9.82 5.36 0.06
N ASN A 205 -10.64 4.68 -0.74
CA ASN A 205 -11.74 5.27 -1.50
C ASN A 205 -11.30 6.49 -2.34
N ARG A 206 -10.14 6.36 -3.01
CA ARG A 206 -9.51 7.41 -3.84
C ARG A 206 -9.17 8.71 -3.09
N ASN A 207 -9.15 8.72 -1.76
CA ASN A 207 -8.58 9.84 -1.01
C ASN A 207 -7.06 9.81 -1.16
N SER A 208 -6.48 10.84 -1.77
CA SER A 208 -5.05 10.89 -2.12
C SER A 208 -4.16 10.81 -0.89
N LEU A 209 -4.38 11.65 0.13
CA LEU A 209 -3.51 11.71 1.32
C LEU A 209 -3.67 10.48 2.20
N GLN A 210 -4.87 9.93 2.33
CA GLN A 210 -5.07 8.67 3.05
C GLN A 210 -4.38 7.50 2.32
N GLY A 211 -4.47 7.45 0.98
CA GLY A 211 -3.77 6.46 0.16
C GLY A 211 -2.25 6.54 0.31
N VAL A 212 -1.71 7.76 0.26
CA VAL A 212 -0.29 8.06 0.51
C VAL A 212 0.13 7.56 1.88
N ALA A 213 -0.64 7.86 2.93
CA ALA A 213 -0.32 7.44 4.29
C ALA A 213 -0.29 5.92 4.42
N LEU A 214 -1.31 5.21 3.91
CA LEU A 214 -1.34 3.75 3.94
C LEU A 214 -0.15 3.13 3.22
N ALA A 215 0.16 3.63 2.01
CA ALA A 215 1.29 3.16 1.23
C ALA A 215 2.63 3.43 1.91
N SER A 216 2.80 4.62 2.49
CA SER A 216 4.04 5.01 3.16
C SER A 216 4.26 4.20 4.45
N THR A 217 3.19 3.90 5.21
CA THR A 217 3.27 3.04 6.40
C THR A 217 3.77 1.65 6.04
N LEU A 218 3.20 1.03 5.00
CA LEU A 218 3.56 -0.32 4.57
C LEU A 218 4.91 -0.39 3.85
N GLU A 219 5.25 0.62 3.04
CA GLU A 219 6.60 0.77 2.50
C GLU A 219 7.62 0.88 3.63
N LEU A 220 7.44 1.78 4.60
CA LEU A 220 8.37 1.94 5.72
C LEU A 220 8.49 0.66 6.55
N ALA A 221 7.38 -0.02 6.84
CA ALA A 221 7.40 -1.30 7.53
C ALA A 221 8.22 -2.36 6.77
N GLY A 222 8.09 -2.42 5.44
CA GLY A 222 8.93 -3.25 4.58
C GLY A 222 10.41 -2.87 4.67
N HIS A 223 10.75 -1.57 4.73
CA HIS A 223 12.14 -1.14 4.90
C HIS A 223 12.73 -1.49 6.27
N TYR A 224 11.90 -1.54 7.33
CA TYR A 224 12.31 -2.13 8.60
C TYR A 224 12.60 -3.64 8.44
N GLU A 225 11.73 -4.38 7.77
CA GLU A 225 11.90 -5.82 7.53
C GLU A 225 13.14 -6.13 6.67
N MET A 226 13.45 -5.27 5.69
CA MET A 226 14.65 -5.36 4.84
C MET A 226 15.95 -4.94 5.55
N GLY A 227 15.87 -4.40 6.78
CA GLY A 227 17.02 -3.86 7.51
C GLY A 227 17.52 -2.50 7.00
N MET A 228 16.78 -1.84 6.10
CA MET A 228 17.12 -0.51 5.56
C MET A 228 16.88 0.61 6.57
N ALA A 229 15.96 0.41 7.51
CA ALA A 229 15.66 1.36 8.60
C ALA A 229 16.42 1.00 9.89
N ILE A 230 17.72 0.67 9.79
CA ILE A 230 18.58 0.35 10.94
C ILE A 230 19.71 1.37 11.09
N GLY A 231 20.02 1.73 12.33
CA GLY A 231 21.09 2.68 12.63
C GLY A 231 20.75 4.10 12.18
N PRO A 232 21.68 4.85 11.56
CA PRO A 232 21.44 6.25 11.18
C PRO A 232 20.36 6.40 10.10
N PHE A 233 20.09 5.37 9.30
CA PHE A 233 19.10 5.42 8.23
C PHE A 233 17.64 5.40 8.73
N GLU A 234 17.42 4.93 9.96
CA GLU A 234 16.09 4.94 10.58
C GLU A 234 15.54 6.37 10.67
N ARG A 235 16.36 7.35 11.09
CA ARG A 235 15.93 8.77 11.13
C ARG A 235 15.52 9.27 9.75
N ASN A 236 16.33 9.00 8.73
CA ASN A 236 16.07 9.44 7.36
C ASN A 236 14.71 8.94 6.85
N LEU A 237 14.42 7.65 7.05
CA LEU A 237 13.18 7.04 6.59
C LEU A 237 11.98 7.47 7.43
N LEU A 238 12.14 7.66 8.75
CA LEU A 238 11.08 8.20 9.60
C LEU A 238 10.73 9.65 9.26
N LEU A 239 11.73 10.50 8.99
CA LEU A 239 11.50 11.87 8.55
C LEU A 239 10.78 11.88 7.20
N ALA A 240 11.26 11.11 6.22
CA ALA A 240 10.58 11.01 4.92
C ALA A 240 9.13 10.53 5.08
N TYR A 241 8.89 9.52 5.91
CA TYR A 241 7.54 9.04 6.22
C TYR A 241 6.67 10.10 6.91
N GLY A 242 7.20 10.83 7.87
CA GLY A 242 6.47 11.92 8.53
C GLY A 242 6.07 13.02 7.55
N TYR A 243 7.04 13.57 6.81
CA TYR A 243 6.82 14.71 5.92
C TYR A 243 6.07 14.35 4.64
N GLN A 244 6.46 13.28 3.95
CA GLN A 244 5.78 12.83 2.72
C GLN A 244 4.51 12.04 3.04
N GLY A 245 4.62 11.04 3.92
CA GLY A 245 3.56 10.07 4.15
C GLY A 245 2.43 10.55 5.06
N LEU A 246 2.75 11.36 6.06
CA LEU A 246 1.81 11.79 7.11
C LEU A 246 1.54 13.30 7.13
N ASN A 247 1.96 14.03 6.10
CA ASN A 247 1.77 15.48 5.98
C ASN A 247 2.27 16.23 7.24
N ALA A 248 3.44 15.84 7.78
CA ALA A 248 4.01 16.49 8.94
C ALA A 248 4.18 18.00 8.72
N ASN A 249 3.87 18.78 9.76
CA ASN A 249 3.92 20.25 9.76
C ASN A 249 3.10 20.89 8.63
N ASN A 250 2.05 20.19 8.18
CA ASN A 250 1.17 20.54 7.07
C ASN A 250 1.88 20.79 5.73
N MET A 251 3.13 20.34 5.59
CA MET A 251 4.01 20.75 4.51
C MET A 251 3.45 20.40 3.13
N VAL A 252 2.99 19.16 2.93
CA VAL A 252 2.46 18.71 1.64
C VAL A 252 1.20 19.51 1.30
N TYR A 253 0.29 19.64 2.26
CA TYR A 253 -0.96 20.37 2.08
C TYR A 253 -0.72 21.85 1.74
N ASP A 254 0.18 22.52 2.45
CA ASP A 254 0.49 23.93 2.23
C ASP A 254 1.15 24.16 0.86
N LEU A 255 2.09 23.30 0.45
CA LEU A 255 2.70 23.36 -0.87
C LEU A 255 1.69 23.14 -1.99
N VAL A 256 0.78 22.17 -1.84
CA VAL A 256 -0.32 21.93 -2.79
C VAL A 256 -1.26 23.14 -2.82
N LYS A 257 -1.63 23.70 -1.67
CA LYS A 257 -2.52 24.86 -1.60
C LYS A 257 -1.91 26.09 -2.27
N ALA A 258 -0.62 26.34 -2.08
CA ALA A 258 0.08 27.46 -2.72
C ALA A 258 0.19 27.31 -4.24
N ASN A 259 0.21 26.07 -4.75
CA ASN A 259 0.49 25.78 -6.16
C ASN A 259 -0.72 25.18 -6.92
N GLY A 260 -1.85 24.94 -6.26
CA GLY A 260 -2.94 24.14 -6.82
C GLY A 260 -3.78 24.84 -7.90
N GLU A 261 -3.83 26.17 -7.90
CA GLU A 261 -4.65 26.94 -8.84
C GLU A 261 -3.96 27.14 -10.20
N SER A 262 -2.66 27.46 -10.19
CA SER A 262 -1.91 27.81 -11.40
C SER A 262 -0.46 27.33 -11.39
N GLY A 263 -0.07 26.51 -10.42
CA GLY A 263 1.30 26.05 -10.25
C GLY A 263 1.68 24.93 -11.21
N THR A 264 2.97 24.63 -11.21
CA THR A 264 3.60 23.55 -11.97
C THR A 264 4.59 22.82 -11.07
N VAL A 265 5.24 21.78 -11.60
CA VAL A 265 6.35 21.12 -10.90
C VAL A 265 7.44 22.13 -10.50
N GLY A 266 7.78 23.07 -11.39
CA GLY A 266 8.81 24.08 -11.14
C GLY A 266 8.43 25.09 -10.05
N THR A 267 7.16 25.51 -9.98
CA THR A 267 6.74 26.44 -8.91
C THR A 267 6.70 25.73 -7.54
N VAL A 268 6.36 24.43 -7.50
CA VAL A 268 6.47 23.65 -6.26
C VAL A 268 7.93 23.51 -5.82
N VAL A 269 8.88 23.33 -6.75
CA VAL A 269 10.32 23.37 -6.44
C VAL A 269 10.70 24.70 -5.78
N GLN A 270 10.28 25.82 -6.35
CA GLN A 270 10.54 27.15 -5.78
C GLN A 270 9.93 27.31 -4.38
N SER A 271 8.65 26.98 -4.21
CA SER A 271 7.98 27.04 -2.90
C SER A 271 8.64 26.17 -1.85
N LEU A 272 9.14 24.98 -2.24
CA LEU A 272 9.86 24.11 -1.33
C LEU A 272 11.20 24.72 -0.90
N VAL A 273 11.98 25.27 -1.85
CA VAL A 273 13.28 25.89 -1.56
C VAL A 273 13.10 27.10 -0.64
N GLU A 274 12.11 27.94 -0.91
CA GLU A 274 11.75 29.08 -0.05
C GLU A 274 11.42 28.61 1.37
N ARG A 275 10.57 27.58 1.50
CA ARG A 275 10.21 26.99 2.80
C ARG A 275 11.43 26.40 3.53
N ALA A 276 12.29 25.69 2.83
CA ALA A 276 13.49 25.09 3.41
C ALA A 276 14.51 26.14 3.90
N LEU A 277 14.57 27.31 3.24
CA LEU A 277 15.37 28.45 3.68
C LEU A 277 14.76 29.13 4.92
N GLU A 278 13.44 29.33 4.92
CA GLU A 278 12.70 29.88 6.06
C GLU A 278 12.90 29.04 7.33
N ASP A 279 12.74 27.72 7.18
CA ASP A 279 12.91 26.75 8.27
C ASP A 279 14.39 26.45 8.58
N ARG A 280 15.33 27.06 7.83
CA ARG A 280 16.78 26.91 7.97
C ARG A 280 17.29 25.47 7.86
N VAL A 281 16.57 24.63 7.10
CA VAL A 281 17.01 23.28 6.73
C VAL A 281 18.15 23.36 5.72
N ILE A 282 18.13 24.40 4.88
CA ILE A 282 19.21 24.77 3.97
C ILE A 282 19.61 26.23 4.18
N SER A 283 20.81 26.57 3.72
CA SER A 283 21.34 27.94 3.75
C SER A 283 22.11 28.24 2.48
N PRO A 284 22.23 29.52 2.06
CA PRO A 284 23.12 29.90 0.95
C PRO A 284 24.56 29.46 1.24
N GLY A 285 25.14 28.69 0.33
CA GLY A 285 26.52 28.25 0.32
C GLY A 285 27.39 29.10 -0.62
N SER A 286 28.28 28.45 -1.36
CA SER A 286 29.13 29.12 -2.35
C SER A 286 28.32 29.69 -3.53
N LYS A 287 28.87 30.71 -4.18
CA LYS A 287 28.35 31.24 -5.45
C LYS A 287 29.33 30.95 -6.57
N ASP A 288 28.82 30.59 -7.74
CA ASP A 288 29.57 30.55 -8.99
C ASP A 288 28.79 31.30 -10.08
N GLY A 289 29.35 32.39 -10.58
CA GLY A 289 28.67 33.31 -11.47
C GLY A 289 27.34 33.82 -10.88
N PHE A 290 26.23 33.54 -11.58
CA PHE A 290 24.88 33.92 -11.15
C PHE A 290 24.18 32.85 -10.31
N PHE A 291 24.78 31.67 -10.16
CA PHE A 291 24.17 30.54 -9.44
C PHE A 291 24.56 30.54 -7.97
N GLN A 292 23.59 30.28 -7.10
CA GLN A 292 23.77 30.12 -5.66
C GLN A 292 23.69 28.62 -5.32
N PHE A 293 24.80 28.02 -4.91
CA PHE A 293 24.76 26.69 -4.30
C PHE A 293 24.20 26.80 -2.89
N TYR A 294 23.46 25.79 -2.44
CA TYR A 294 22.95 25.71 -1.09
C TYR A 294 23.68 24.62 -0.30
N ASP A 295 23.84 24.86 0.99
CA ASP A 295 24.40 23.91 1.94
C ASP A 295 23.33 23.43 2.93
N THR A 296 23.45 22.20 3.41
CA THR A 296 22.64 21.67 4.51
C THR A 296 23.52 21.00 5.56
N LYS A 297 23.18 21.24 6.83
CA LYS A 297 23.78 20.52 7.98
C LYS A 297 22.96 19.30 8.38
N ASP A 298 21.76 19.14 7.84
CA ASP A 298 20.87 18.02 8.11
C ASP A 298 20.35 17.43 6.78
N PRO A 299 21.17 16.63 6.09
CA PRO A 299 20.80 16.04 4.80
C PRO A 299 19.57 15.13 4.88
N MET A 300 19.26 14.57 6.06
CA MET A 300 18.09 13.72 6.24
C MET A 300 16.80 14.54 6.33
N MET A 301 16.84 15.70 7.02
CA MET A 301 15.72 16.64 7.03
C MET A 301 15.51 17.26 5.65
N TRP A 302 16.60 17.65 4.95
CA TRP A 302 16.51 18.09 3.55
C TRP A 302 15.82 17.02 2.68
N ASN A 303 16.27 15.77 2.76
CA ASN A 303 15.66 14.68 2.01
C ASN A 303 14.15 14.52 2.31
N ALA A 304 13.72 14.70 3.55
CA ALA A 304 12.30 14.65 3.92
C ALA A 304 11.49 15.81 3.35
N TYR A 305 12.05 17.02 3.30
CA TYR A 305 11.45 18.19 2.64
C TYR A 305 11.30 17.93 1.14
N VAL A 306 12.36 17.43 0.48
CA VAL A 306 12.30 17.06 -0.95
C VAL A 306 11.25 15.95 -1.19
N ALA A 307 11.13 14.97 -0.29
CA ALA A 307 10.12 13.92 -0.37
C ALA A 307 8.68 14.46 -0.27
N ALA A 308 8.43 15.44 0.59
CA ALA A 308 7.15 16.14 0.68
C ALA A 308 6.87 16.99 -0.57
N GLY A 309 7.88 17.72 -1.06
CA GLY A 309 7.76 18.55 -2.25
C GLY A 309 7.46 17.75 -3.52
N GLN A 310 8.08 16.58 -3.72
CA GLN A 310 7.78 15.75 -4.89
C GLN A 310 6.36 15.18 -4.85
N LEU A 311 5.84 14.88 -3.64
CA LEU A 311 4.45 14.46 -3.48
C LEU A 311 3.51 15.62 -3.81
N ALA A 312 3.79 16.82 -3.28
CA ALA A 312 3.03 18.01 -3.62
C ALA A 312 3.05 18.30 -5.13
N ALA A 313 4.22 18.19 -5.78
CA ALA A 313 4.35 18.34 -7.22
C ALA A 313 3.55 17.29 -8.00
N THR A 314 3.54 16.04 -7.50
CA THR A 314 2.72 14.96 -8.08
C THR A 314 1.24 15.28 -7.98
N ILE A 315 0.78 15.75 -6.81
CA ILE A 315 -0.62 16.15 -6.60
C ILE A 315 -0.99 17.34 -7.49
N VAL A 316 -0.15 18.37 -7.59
CA VAL A 316 -0.38 19.55 -8.45
C VAL A 316 -0.44 19.14 -9.92
N ASN A 317 0.58 18.45 -10.43
CA ASN A 317 0.69 18.16 -11.85
C ASN A 317 -0.32 17.10 -12.32
N CYS A 318 -0.41 15.96 -11.62
CA CYS A 318 -1.37 14.91 -11.97
C CYS A 318 -2.81 15.33 -11.62
N GLY A 319 -3.01 16.13 -10.58
CA GLY A 319 -4.31 16.67 -10.19
C GLY A 319 -4.83 17.70 -11.18
N ALA A 320 -3.99 18.57 -11.74
CA ALA A 320 -4.38 19.52 -12.79
C ALA A 320 -4.86 18.78 -14.05
N GLY A 321 -4.17 17.71 -14.44
CA GLY A 321 -4.53 16.88 -15.60
C GLY A 321 -5.64 15.86 -15.33
N ARG A 322 -5.90 15.52 -14.07
CA ARG A 322 -6.73 14.38 -13.63
C ARG A 322 -6.37 13.05 -14.33
N PHE A 323 -5.07 12.84 -14.53
CA PHE A 323 -4.48 11.61 -15.10
C PHE A 323 -3.31 11.11 -14.26
N ALA A 324 -3.14 9.79 -14.18
CA ALA A 324 -2.05 9.18 -13.41
C ALA A 324 -0.71 9.09 -14.17
N GLN A 325 -0.75 9.05 -15.50
CA GLN A 325 0.42 8.69 -16.33
C GLN A 325 1.63 9.62 -16.18
N ALA A 326 1.39 10.89 -15.84
CA ALA A 326 2.46 11.87 -15.65
C ALA A 326 3.19 11.75 -14.30
N ALA A 327 2.78 10.84 -13.41
CA ALA A 327 3.48 10.62 -12.14
C ALA A 327 4.96 10.30 -12.36
N SER A 328 5.26 9.44 -13.34
CA SER A 328 6.62 9.04 -13.69
C SER A 328 7.49 10.23 -14.13
N ALA A 329 6.98 11.08 -15.02
CA ALA A 329 7.66 12.28 -15.47
C ALA A 329 7.78 13.34 -14.35
N THR A 330 6.73 13.50 -13.53
CA THR A 330 6.74 14.45 -12.40
C THR A 330 7.84 14.09 -11.41
N LEU A 331 7.93 12.82 -11.03
CA LEU A 331 8.95 12.33 -10.11
C LEU A 331 10.35 12.45 -10.70
N LEU A 332 10.52 12.21 -12.01
CA LEU A 332 11.80 12.40 -12.68
C LEU A 332 12.22 13.87 -12.63
N TYR A 333 11.39 14.76 -13.20
CA TYR A 333 11.78 16.14 -13.41
C TYR A 333 11.70 17.00 -12.16
N PHE A 334 10.88 16.66 -11.16
CA PHE A 334 10.98 17.32 -9.86
C PHE A 334 12.38 17.12 -9.25
N ASN A 335 12.87 15.88 -9.27
CA ASN A 335 14.17 15.53 -8.71
C ASN A 335 15.33 16.08 -9.55
N ASP A 336 15.19 16.16 -10.87
CA ASP A 336 16.18 16.80 -11.74
C ASP A 336 16.24 18.32 -11.51
N LEU A 337 15.07 18.97 -11.46
CA LEU A 337 14.97 20.42 -11.25
C LEU A 337 15.47 20.84 -9.87
N ILE A 338 15.15 20.11 -8.79
CA ILE A 338 15.59 20.50 -7.44
C ILE A 338 17.12 20.43 -7.30
N GLU A 339 17.78 19.46 -7.96
CA GLU A 339 19.24 19.39 -8.00
C GLU A 339 19.83 20.59 -8.74
N HIS A 340 19.26 20.97 -9.89
CA HIS A 340 19.73 22.10 -10.67
C HIS A 340 19.36 23.47 -10.09
N GLU A 341 18.33 23.54 -9.25
CA GLU A 341 17.93 24.77 -8.54
C GLU A 341 18.81 25.03 -7.31
N THR A 342 19.29 23.97 -6.64
CA THR A 342 19.91 24.09 -5.31
C THR A 342 21.37 23.65 -5.24
N GLY A 343 21.82 22.77 -6.12
CA GLY A 343 23.09 22.05 -5.98
C GLY A 343 23.11 21.02 -4.85
N LEU A 344 21.99 20.77 -4.18
CA LEU A 344 21.82 19.72 -3.17
C LEU A 344 21.23 18.45 -3.81
N PRO A 345 21.50 17.26 -3.25
CA PRO A 345 20.99 16.01 -3.80
C PRO A 345 19.46 15.94 -3.76
N SER A 346 18.88 15.29 -4.77
CA SER A 346 17.44 15.02 -4.88
C SER A 346 16.96 13.92 -3.91
N CYS A 347 15.65 13.62 -3.94
CA CYS A 347 15.02 12.68 -3.02
C CYS A 347 15.65 11.28 -3.10
N ASP A 348 15.89 10.71 -1.93
CA ASP A 348 16.61 9.44 -1.73
C ASP A 348 17.94 9.41 -2.49
N PHE A 349 18.60 10.57 -2.56
CA PHE A 349 19.95 10.76 -3.09
C PHE A 349 20.10 10.26 -4.54
N GLY A 350 19.13 10.61 -5.39
CA GLY A 350 19.09 10.24 -6.81
C GLY A 350 18.43 8.89 -7.11
N ARG A 351 18.18 8.03 -6.11
CA ARG A 351 17.44 6.77 -6.33
C ARG A 351 16.02 7.02 -6.82
N MET A 352 15.39 8.09 -6.36
CA MET A 352 14.05 8.47 -6.82
C MET A 352 14.07 8.92 -8.29
N MET A 353 15.06 9.72 -8.69
CA MET A 353 15.25 10.08 -10.09
C MET A 353 15.46 8.82 -10.96
N GLY A 354 16.35 7.91 -10.56
CA GLY A 354 16.60 6.65 -11.27
C GLY A 354 15.37 5.74 -11.35
N THR A 355 14.62 5.60 -10.26
CA THR A 355 13.33 4.88 -10.24
C THR A 355 12.36 5.47 -11.25
N SER A 356 12.32 6.81 -11.35
CA SER A 356 11.41 7.52 -12.24
C SER A 356 11.79 7.40 -13.70
N VAL A 357 13.09 7.30 -14.04
CA VAL A 357 13.55 6.98 -15.39
C VAL A 357 13.03 5.60 -15.83
N GLY A 358 13.24 4.57 -15.02
CA GLY A 358 12.74 3.22 -15.29
C GLY A 358 11.22 3.17 -15.37
N PHE A 359 10.54 3.79 -14.40
CA PHE A 359 9.08 3.85 -14.35
C PHE A 359 8.51 4.57 -15.58
N SER A 360 9.09 5.69 -16.01
CA SER A 360 8.68 6.39 -17.22
C SER A 360 8.79 5.48 -18.45
N PHE A 361 9.94 4.81 -18.61
CA PHE A 361 10.17 3.90 -19.72
C PHE A 361 9.19 2.72 -19.73
N PHE A 362 9.00 2.02 -18.61
CA PHE A 362 8.13 0.84 -18.53
C PHE A 362 6.64 1.17 -18.41
N SER A 363 6.25 2.45 -18.33
CA SER A 363 4.85 2.87 -18.48
C SER A 363 4.53 3.42 -19.87
N HIS A 364 5.54 3.57 -20.74
CA HIS A 364 5.41 4.19 -22.07
C HIS A 364 6.16 3.41 -23.17
N SER A 365 6.41 2.12 -22.98
CA SER A 365 7.14 1.30 -23.95
C SER A 365 6.54 -0.08 -24.13
N ILE A 366 7.11 -0.84 -25.07
CA ILE A 366 6.68 -2.19 -25.45
C ILE A 366 7.28 -3.31 -24.59
N TYR A 367 8.18 -2.99 -23.66
CA TYR A 367 9.05 -3.99 -23.02
C TYR A 367 8.50 -4.61 -21.73
N GLY A 368 7.34 -4.16 -21.27
CA GLY A 368 6.72 -4.61 -20.02
C GLY A 368 6.19 -3.42 -19.22
N GLY A 369 5.87 -3.67 -17.95
CA GLY A 369 5.20 -2.70 -17.09
C GLY A 369 3.75 -2.47 -17.52
N GLY A 370 3.28 -1.23 -17.48
CA GLY A 370 1.90 -0.88 -17.78
C GLY A 370 1.47 0.47 -17.19
N GLY A 371 0.17 0.62 -16.90
CA GLY A 371 -0.34 1.82 -16.23
C GLY A 371 0.20 1.97 -14.80
N PRO A 372 0.30 3.19 -14.25
CA PRO A 372 0.83 3.44 -12.91
C PRO A 372 0.23 2.56 -11.80
N GLY A 373 -1.05 2.22 -11.91
CA GLY A 373 -1.80 1.48 -10.91
C GLY A 373 -1.37 0.04 -10.64
N ILE A 374 -0.62 -0.60 -11.55
CA ILE A 374 -0.16 -1.99 -11.39
C ILE A 374 1.23 -2.11 -10.75
N PHE A 375 1.97 -1.01 -10.64
CA PHE A 375 3.28 -1.00 -9.99
C PHE A 375 3.15 -1.14 -8.47
N ASN A 376 4.25 -1.50 -7.82
CA ASN A 376 4.37 -1.63 -6.37
C ASN A 376 5.86 -1.58 -5.97
N GLY A 377 6.16 -1.52 -4.67
CA GLY A 377 7.53 -1.40 -4.17
C GLY A 377 8.36 -2.68 -4.27
N ASN A 378 7.72 -3.81 -4.61
CA ASN A 378 8.39 -5.05 -4.97
C ASN A 378 8.77 -5.10 -6.45
N HIS A 379 7.94 -4.54 -7.34
CA HIS A 379 8.13 -4.59 -8.78
C HIS A 379 9.52 -4.09 -9.20
N VAL A 380 10.20 -4.85 -10.05
CA VAL A 380 11.61 -4.63 -10.43
C VAL A 380 11.93 -3.21 -10.91
N VAL A 381 10.96 -2.53 -11.51
CA VAL A 381 11.07 -1.15 -12.01
C VAL A 381 10.97 -0.08 -10.91
N THR A 382 10.18 -0.34 -9.87
CA THR A 382 9.78 0.68 -8.88
C THR A 382 10.30 0.40 -7.47
N ARG A 383 11.14 -0.62 -7.30
CA ARG A 383 11.68 -1.06 -6.00
C ARG A 383 12.87 -0.27 -5.47
N HIS A 384 13.50 0.57 -6.31
CA HIS A 384 14.84 1.11 -6.03
C HIS A 384 14.86 2.27 -5.02
N ALA A 385 13.85 3.15 -5.06
CA ALA A 385 13.71 4.21 -4.07
C ALA A 385 13.14 3.66 -2.76
N ASN A 386 13.67 4.15 -1.64
CA ASN A 386 13.33 3.67 -0.31
C ASN A 386 12.06 4.34 0.22
N GLY A 387 10.91 3.80 -0.19
CA GLY A 387 9.61 4.15 0.39
C GLY A 387 9.04 5.51 -0.04
N VAL A 388 9.71 6.21 -0.94
CA VAL A 388 9.32 7.58 -1.37
C VAL A 388 8.71 7.66 -2.78
N ALA A 389 8.74 6.55 -3.54
CA ALA A 389 8.20 6.47 -4.90
C ALA A 389 6.70 6.14 -4.92
N ILE A 390 6.36 4.94 -4.43
CA ILE A 390 5.01 4.36 -4.50
C ILE A 390 3.94 5.28 -3.89
N PRO A 391 4.16 5.97 -2.74
CA PRO A 391 3.16 6.89 -2.20
C PRO A 391 2.76 7.99 -3.19
N CYS A 392 3.71 8.54 -3.97
CA CYS A 392 3.39 9.53 -5.00
C CYS A 392 2.55 8.93 -6.14
N VAL A 393 2.86 7.69 -6.54
CA VAL A 393 2.08 6.98 -7.57
C VAL A 393 0.65 6.70 -7.09
N VAL A 394 0.47 6.40 -5.80
CA VAL A 394 -0.85 6.28 -5.17
C VAL A 394 -1.61 7.60 -5.23
N ALA A 395 -0.98 8.73 -4.88
CA ALA A 395 -1.61 10.04 -5.00
C ALA A 395 -2.09 10.32 -6.44
N ALA A 396 -1.25 10.06 -7.43
CA ALA A 396 -1.60 10.27 -8.84
C ALA A 396 -2.76 9.37 -9.30
N CYS A 397 -2.76 8.08 -8.92
CA CYS A 397 -3.84 7.16 -9.26
C CYS A 397 -5.16 7.47 -8.56
N SER A 398 -5.11 8.00 -7.33
CA SER A 398 -6.29 8.50 -6.62
C SER A 398 -6.94 9.68 -7.34
N LEU A 399 -6.13 10.56 -7.95
CA LEU A 399 -6.58 11.76 -8.68
C LEU A 399 -7.05 11.50 -10.11
N ASP A 400 -6.74 10.31 -10.66
CA ASP A 400 -7.11 9.90 -12.02
C ASP A 400 -8.63 9.82 -12.22
N ALA A 401 -9.12 10.48 -13.28
CA ALA A 401 -10.54 10.56 -13.61
C ALA A 401 -11.01 9.48 -14.61
N GLY A 402 -10.31 8.34 -14.69
CA GLY A 402 -10.69 7.21 -15.57
C GLY A 402 -9.89 7.17 -16.87
N THR A 403 -8.61 7.57 -16.84
CA THR A 403 -7.74 7.51 -18.02
C THR A 403 -7.02 6.17 -18.17
N GLN A 404 -7.06 5.33 -17.13
CA GLN A 404 -6.35 4.07 -17.08
C GLN A 404 -7.24 2.89 -17.51
N MET A 405 -6.71 2.04 -18.39
CA MET A 405 -7.35 0.76 -18.73
C MET A 405 -7.29 -0.22 -17.54
N PHE A 406 -6.11 -0.36 -16.93
CA PHE A 406 -5.91 -1.11 -15.69
C PHE A 406 -6.18 -0.20 -14.48
N SER A 407 -7.42 0.29 -14.39
CA SER A 407 -7.87 1.19 -13.34
C SER A 407 -8.02 0.48 -11.98
N PRO A 408 -8.07 1.24 -10.86
CA PRO A 408 -8.42 0.70 -9.55
C PRO A 408 -9.70 -0.15 -9.54
N GLU A 409 -10.74 0.26 -10.25
CA GLU A 409 -11.99 -0.48 -10.38
C GLU A 409 -11.83 -1.80 -11.13
N SER A 410 -10.93 -1.85 -12.12
CA SER A 410 -10.70 -3.06 -12.91
C SER A 410 -9.87 -4.12 -12.18
N THR A 411 -8.90 -3.69 -11.37
CA THR A 411 -7.93 -4.62 -10.74
C THR A 411 -8.17 -4.85 -9.25
N SER A 412 -8.88 -3.94 -8.58
CA SER A 412 -8.85 -3.84 -7.11
C SER A 412 -10.21 -3.55 -6.49
N LYS A 413 -11.31 -3.65 -7.24
CA LYS A 413 -12.67 -3.34 -6.75
C LYS A 413 -12.98 -3.96 -5.39
N VAL A 414 -12.64 -5.24 -5.22
CA VAL A 414 -12.85 -6.00 -3.98
C VAL A 414 -12.22 -5.31 -2.77
N MET A 415 -11.06 -4.66 -2.93
CA MET A 415 -10.37 -3.99 -1.83
C MET A 415 -11.15 -2.80 -1.28
N GLY A 416 -11.91 -2.09 -2.11
CA GLY A 416 -12.78 -1.00 -1.66
C GLY A 416 -14.10 -1.50 -1.06
N GLU A 417 -14.57 -2.68 -1.48
CA GLU A 417 -15.77 -3.32 -0.94
C GLU A 417 -15.51 -4.00 0.41
N THR A 418 -14.27 -4.45 0.68
CA THR A 418 -13.88 -5.14 1.92
C THR A 418 -12.94 -4.30 2.79
N TYR A 419 -11.63 -4.32 2.54
CA TYR A 419 -10.61 -3.65 3.37
C TYR A 419 -10.87 -2.15 3.54
N GLY A 420 -11.41 -1.48 2.51
CA GLY A 420 -11.79 -0.07 2.58
C GLY A 420 -12.96 0.25 3.51
N LYS A 421 -13.57 -0.76 4.14
CA LYS A 421 -14.56 -0.61 5.22
C LYS A 421 -13.94 -0.67 6.62
N ILE A 422 -12.64 -0.93 6.73
CA ILE A 422 -11.91 -0.99 7.99
C ILE A 422 -11.14 0.32 8.17
N ASP A 423 -11.41 1.02 9.26
CA ASP A 423 -10.89 2.38 9.51
C ASP A 423 -9.36 2.50 9.45
N VAL A 424 -8.61 1.50 9.91
CA VAL A 424 -7.12 1.55 9.86
C VAL A 424 -6.58 1.51 8.44
N PHE A 425 -7.32 0.94 7.49
CA PHE A 425 -6.97 0.99 6.07
C PHE A 425 -7.54 2.22 5.38
N ASN A 426 -8.78 2.62 5.72
CA ASN A 426 -9.46 3.71 5.02
C ASN A 426 -9.01 5.11 5.46
N LYS A 427 -8.70 5.28 6.75
CA LYS A 427 -8.32 6.57 7.37
C LYS A 427 -7.03 6.45 8.19
N PRO A 428 -5.92 5.94 7.60
CA PRO A 428 -4.68 5.69 8.32
C PRO A 428 -4.11 6.93 9.01
N ILE A 429 -4.23 8.14 8.44
CA ILE A 429 -3.69 9.38 9.04
C ILE A 429 -4.28 9.59 10.44
N ASP A 430 -5.62 9.58 10.52
CA ASP A 430 -6.36 9.75 11.76
C ASP A 430 -6.03 8.66 12.78
N GLN A 431 -5.91 7.41 12.32
CA GLN A 431 -5.65 6.26 13.18
C GLN A 431 -4.21 6.31 13.73
N ILE A 432 -3.23 6.69 12.92
CA ILE A 432 -1.83 6.84 13.33
C ILE A 432 -1.67 7.98 14.33
N ALA A 433 -2.33 9.12 14.09
CA ALA A 433 -2.35 10.25 15.03
C ALA A 433 -3.01 9.87 16.37
N LYS A 434 -4.11 9.11 16.35
CA LYS A 434 -4.70 8.53 17.58
C LYS A 434 -3.74 7.57 18.28
N GLY A 435 -3.03 6.74 17.52
CA GLY A 435 -2.04 5.79 18.03
C GLY A 435 -0.90 6.46 18.80
N VAL A 436 -0.50 7.69 18.43
CA VAL A 436 0.47 8.48 19.20
C VAL A 436 -0.02 8.75 20.62
N SER A 437 -1.31 9.06 20.79
CA SER A 437 -1.88 9.37 22.11
C SER A 437 -2.00 8.14 23.02
N ALA A 438 -1.90 6.93 22.47
CA ALA A 438 -1.84 5.70 23.25
C ALA A 438 -0.42 5.36 23.75
N LEU A 439 0.60 6.08 23.26
CA LEU A 439 2.00 5.92 23.66
C LEU A 439 2.46 6.98 24.67
N SER A 440 1.64 8.00 24.92
CA SER A 440 1.93 9.14 25.82
C SER A 440 1.52 8.87 27.26
#